data_AF-A0A7J9IDN5-F1
#
_entry.id   AF-A0A7J9IDN5-F1
#
_cell.length_a   1.000
_cell.length_b   1.000
_cell.length_c   1.000
_cell.angle_alpha   90.00
_cell.angle_beta   90.00
_cell.angle_gamma   90.00
#
_symmetry.space_group_name_H-M   'P 1'
#
loop_
_entity.id
_entity.type
_entity.pdbx_description
1 polymer ?
#
loop_
_entity_poly.entity_id
_entity_poly.type
_entity_poly.pdbx_seq_one_letter_code
_entity_poly.pdbx_strand_id
1 'polypeptide(L)'
;MTVSEDKVMAIMDFLVKKMGYSSTLIAKQPSILRKSFRKNIVPRALFARELLSQGLVNDLKLSVLFDTSEKVFIRMFVDRFVSKAPDLLNLYKEKLQISDKNSNVILVVFFSSIDEPLSSTFCLL
;
A
#
# COMPACT_ATOMS: atom_id res chain seq x y z
N MET A 1 -20.29 6.55 -13.15
CA MET A 1 -19.44 5.53 -12.49
C MET A 1 -20.08 5.19 -11.16
N THR A 2 -20.51 3.95 -10.97
CA THR A 2 -21.05 3.46 -9.70
C THR A 2 -19.95 2.70 -8.99
N VAL A 3 -19.59 3.15 -7.80
CA VAL A 3 -18.68 2.43 -6.90
C VAL A 3 -19.58 1.88 -5.79
N SER A 4 -19.50 0.59 -5.48
CA SER A 4 -20.26 0.03 -4.37
C SER A 4 -19.79 0.61 -3.05
N GLU A 5 -20.71 0.81 -2.12
CA GLU A 5 -20.40 1.27 -0.77
C GLU A 5 -19.37 0.34 -0.09
N ASP A 6 -19.53 -0.97 -0.23
CA ASP A 6 -18.58 -1.98 0.25
C ASP A 6 -17.15 -1.74 -0.23
N LYS A 7 -16.98 -1.35 -1.50
CA LYS A 7 -15.65 -1.07 -2.06
C LYS A 7 -15.05 0.19 -1.44
N VAL A 8 -15.86 1.24 -1.24
CA VAL A 8 -15.41 2.47 -0.60
C VAL A 8 -15.01 2.19 0.85
N MET A 9 -15.85 1.48 1.60
CA MET A 9 -15.56 1.09 2.98
C MET A 9 -14.27 0.26 3.09
N ALA A 10 -14.10 -0.73 2.22
CA ALA A 10 -12.89 -1.57 2.22
C ALA A 10 -11.62 -0.76 1.92
N ILE A 11 -11.68 0.20 0.99
CA ILE A 11 -10.56 1.08 0.67
C ILE A 11 -10.22 1.99 1.86
N MET A 12 -11.23 2.61 2.48
CA MET A 12 -11.03 3.50 3.62
C MET A 12 -10.52 2.75 4.85
N ASP A 13 -11.08 1.58 5.16
CA ASP A 13 -10.61 0.71 6.25
C ASP A 13 -9.13 0.34 6.07
N PHE A 14 -8.74 -0.02 4.85
CA PHE A 14 -7.34 -0.36 4.57
C PHE A 14 -6.42 0.87 4.58
N LEU A 15 -6.70 1.91 3.80
CA LEU A 15 -5.78 3.03 3.65
C LEU A 15 -5.71 3.89 4.91
N VAL A 16 -6.84 4.18 5.54
CA VAL A 16 -6.89 5.06 6.71
C VAL A 16 -6.55 4.27 7.98
N LYS A 17 -7.28 3.18 8.27
CA LYS A 17 -7.11 2.49 9.56
C LYS A 17 -5.86 1.62 9.59
N LYS A 18 -5.57 0.86 8.53
CA LYS A 18 -4.43 -0.08 8.52
C LYS A 18 -3.11 0.55 8.07
N MET A 19 -3.16 1.47 7.12
CA MET A 19 -1.96 2.09 6.55
C MET A 19 -1.67 3.50 7.10
N GLY A 20 -2.59 4.08 7.88
CA GLY A 20 -2.38 5.36 8.55
C GLY A 20 -2.45 6.59 7.64
N TYR A 21 -2.99 6.47 6.42
CA TYR A 21 -3.15 7.63 5.54
C TYR A 21 -4.25 8.58 6.05
N SER A 22 -4.04 9.88 5.89
CA SER A 22 -5.04 10.89 6.24
C SER A 22 -6.29 10.77 5.37
N SER A 23 -7.46 10.66 6.00
CA SER A 23 -8.77 10.60 5.33
C SER A 23 -9.01 11.82 4.43
N THR A 24 -8.56 13.00 4.84
CA THR A 24 -8.67 14.24 4.05
C THR A 24 -7.85 14.20 2.76
N LEU A 25 -6.69 13.55 2.78
CA LEU A 25 -5.85 13.40 1.59
C LEU A 25 -6.46 12.39 0.62
N ILE A 26 -7.04 11.30 1.13
CA ILE A 26 -7.76 10.30 0.32
C ILE A 26 -9.01 10.92 -0.30
N ALA A 27 -9.77 11.74 0.45
CA ALA A 27 -10.98 12.41 -0.05
C ALA A 27 -10.69 13.38 -1.21
N LYS A 28 -9.50 14.02 -1.22
CA LYS A 28 -9.03 14.87 -2.33
C LYS A 28 -8.68 14.07 -3.59
N GLN A 29 -8.63 12.75 -3.50
CA GLN A 29 -8.14 11.84 -4.53
C GLN A 29 -9.20 10.80 -4.94
N PRO A 30 -10.33 11.21 -5.55
CA PRO A 30 -11.42 10.30 -5.90
C PRO A 30 -11.04 9.26 -6.96
N SER A 31 -9.94 9.49 -7.71
CA SER A 31 -9.38 8.56 -8.68
C SER A 31 -9.01 7.19 -8.09
N ILE A 32 -8.68 7.13 -6.79
CA ILE A 32 -8.34 5.88 -6.08
C ILE A 32 -9.52 4.90 -6.14
N LEU A 33 -10.75 5.41 -5.99
CA LEU A 33 -11.96 4.58 -5.99
C LEU A 33 -12.20 3.88 -7.35
N ARG A 34 -11.63 4.42 -8.44
CA ARG A 34 -11.69 3.82 -9.78
C ARG A 34 -10.72 2.65 -9.94
N LYS A 35 -9.67 2.57 -9.13
CA LYS A 35 -8.66 1.50 -9.23
C LYS A 35 -9.20 0.18 -8.65
N SER A 36 -8.60 -0.93 -9.08
CA SER A 36 -8.89 -2.22 -8.46
C SER A 36 -8.25 -2.26 -7.07
N PHE A 37 -9.07 -2.50 -6.05
CA PHE A 37 -8.60 -2.48 -4.66
C PHE A 37 -7.51 -3.53 -4.42
N ARG A 38 -7.80 -4.80 -4.72
CA ARG A 38 -6.85 -5.90 -4.54
C ARG A 38 -5.66 -5.80 -5.47
N LYS A 39 -5.88 -5.56 -6.77
CA LYS A 39 -4.81 -5.63 -7.78
C LYS A 39 -3.90 -4.41 -7.80
N ASN A 40 -4.37 -3.22 -7.39
CA ASN A 40 -3.58 -1.99 -7.50
C ASN A 40 -3.32 -1.34 -6.14
N ILE A 41 -4.36 -1.16 -5.32
CA ILE A 41 -4.23 -0.35 -4.10
C ILE A 41 -3.38 -1.09 -3.06
N VAL A 42 -3.71 -2.34 -2.77
CA VAL A 42 -3.02 -3.17 -1.77
C VAL A 42 -1.51 -3.31 -2.07
N PRO A 43 -1.07 -3.82 -3.24
CA PRO A 43 0.35 -4.05 -3.49
C PRO A 43 1.16 -2.75 -3.46
N ARG A 44 0.60 -1.64 -3.97
CA ARG A 44 1.30 -0.35 -4.00
C ARG A 44 1.43 0.29 -2.62
N ALA A 45 0.38 0.25 -1.82
CA ALA A 45 0.42 0.79 -0.46
C ALA A 45 1.42 0.03 0.42
N LEU A 46 1.44 -1.31 0.32
CA LEU A 46 2.39 -2.14 1.07
C LEU A 46 3.84 -1.86 0.66
N PHE A 47 4.08 -1.77 -0.64
CA PHE A 47 5.40 -1.43 -1.15
C PHE A 47 5.84 -0.01 -0.74
N ALA A 48 4.92 0.96 -0.73
CA ALA A 48 5.18 2.31 -0.24
C ALA A 48 5.58 2.31 1.24
N ARG A 49 4.88 1.53 2.08
CA ARG A 49 5.20 1.38 3.50
C ARG A 49 6.61 0.81 3.69
N GLU A 50 6.99 -0.18 2.90
CA GLU A 50 8.32 -0.77 2.97
C GLU A 50 9.43 0.23 2.55
N LEU A 51 9.17 1.02 1.50
CA LEU A 51 10.11 2.08 1.12
C LEU A 51 10.31 3.12 2.23
N LEU A 52 9.24 3.47 2.94
CA LEU A 52 9.27 4.40 4.07
C LEU A 52 9.97 3.78 5.30
N SER A 53 9.71 2.51 5.62
CA SER A 53 10.35 1.83 6.76
C SER A 53 11.86 1.66 6.57
N GLN A 54 12.30 1.46 5.33
CA GLN A 54 13.73 1.38 4.97
C GLN A 54 14.40 2.76 4.83
N GLY A 55 13.66 3.86 4.96
CA GLY A 55 14.19 5.22 4.77
C GLY A 55 14.65 5.52 3.34
N LEU A 56 14.21 4.73 2.35
CA LEU A 56 14.57 4.93 0.94
C LEU A 56 13.85 6.14 0.33
N VAL A 57 12.73 6.52 0.92
CA VAL A 57 11.94 7.72 0.61
C VAL A 57 11.47 8.38 1.90
N ASN A 58 11.41 9.71 1.92
CA ASN A 58 10.96 10.47 3.09
C ASN A 58 9.46 10.74 3.06
N ASP A 59 8.88 10.89 1.87
CA ASP A 59 7.45 11.12 1.67
C ASP A 59 7.01 10.61 0.28
N LEU A 60 5.76 10.18 0.19
CA LEU A 60 5.14 9.66 -1.03
C LEU A 60 3.77 10.30 -1.24
N LYS A 61 3.66 11.08 -2.32
CA LYS A 61 2.37 11.64 -2.75
C LYS A 61 1.42 10.52 -3.18
N LEU A 62 0.21 10.51 -2.62
CA LEU A 62 -0.85 9.57 -2.98
C LEU A 62 -1.16 9.56 -4.48
N SER A 63 -1.07 10.72 -5.15
CA SER A 63 -1.26 10.81 -6.60
C SER A 63 -0.18 10.04 -7.37
N VAL A 64 1.08 10.16 -6.96
CA VAL A 64 2.18 9.40 -7.56
C VAL A 64 1.99 7.90 -7.31
N LEU A 65 1.50 7.53 -6.13
CA LEU A 65 1.29 6.13 -5.79
C LEU A 65 0.12 5.50 -6.56
N PHE A 66 -1.02 6.19 -6.62
CA PHE A 66 -2.27 5.60 -7.08
C PHE A 66 -2.76 6.07 -8.44
N ASP A 67 -2.38 7.27 -8.92
CA ASP A 67 -2.83 7.73 -10.24
C ASP A 67 -1.97 7.21 -11.38
N THR A 68 -0.70 6.91 -11.10
CA THR A 68 0.25 6.44 -12.10
C THR A 68 -0.18 5.10 -12.71
N SER A 69 0.07 4.94 -14.00
CA SER A 69 -0.05 3.64 -14.65
C SER A 69 0.96 2.67 -14.06
N GLU A 70 0.69 1.37 -14.13
CA GLU A 70 1.59 0.34 -13.59
C GLU A 70 2.99 0.43 -14.21
N LYS A 71 3.08 0.66 -15.52
CA LYS A 71 4.35 0.89 -16.23
C LYS A 71 5.13 2.08 -15.66
N VAL A 72 4.45 3.17 -15.35
CA VAL A 72 5.09 4.38 -14.78
C VAL A 72 5.50 4.11 -13.33
N PHE A 73 4.66 3.45 -12.54
CA PHE A 73 4.97 3.08 -11.16
C PHE A 73 6.23 2.21 -11.07
N ILE A 74 6.32 1.17 -11.92
CA ILE A 74 7.50 0.30 -11.99
C ILE A 74 8.75 1.13 -12.33
N ARG A 75 8.70 1.95 -13.38
CA ARG A 75 9.84 2.82 -13.74
C ARG A 75 10.26 3.78 -12.64
N MET A 76 9.30 4.36 -11.92
CA MET A 76 9.59 5.38 -10.93
C MET A 76 10.15 4.81 -9.63
N PHE A 77 9.64 3.68 -9.19
CA PHE A 77 10.00 3.12 -7.90
C PHE A 77 10.81 1.85 -8.04
N VAL A 78 10.31 0.88 -8.80
CA VAL A 78 10.95 -0.42 -8.91
C VAL A 78 12.32 -0.28 -9.58
N ASP A 79 12.40 0.32 -10.78
CA ASP A 79 13.68 0.46 -11.49
C ASP A 79 14.65 1.41 -10.76
N ARG A 80 14.12 2.41 -10.04
CA ARG A 80 14.93 3.38 -9.29
C ARG A 80 15.56 2.77 -8.04
N PHE A 81 14.85 1.86 -7.36
CA PHE A 81 15.32 1.23 -6.12
C PHE A 81 15.96 -0.14 -6.36
N VAL A 82 15.80 -0.75 -7.55
CA VAL A 82 16.50 -2.00 -7.94
C VAL A 82 18.01 -1.92 -7.75
N SER A 83 18.63 -0.77 -8.02
CA SER A 83 20.08 -0.60 -7.84
C SER A 83 20.50 -0.39 -6.37
N LYS A 84 19.56 0.02 -5.50
CA LYS A 84 19.82 0.30 -4.08
C LYS A 84 19.38 -0.83 -3.15
N ALA A 85 18.40 -1.61 -3.56
CA ALA A 85 17.79 -2.71 -2.83
C ALA A 85 17.25 -3.75 -3.84
N PRO A 86 18.10 -4.64 -4.37
CA PRO A 86 17.67 -5.66 -5.34
C PRO A 86 16.58 -6.59 -4.78
N ASP A 87 16.55 -6.78 -3.45
CA ASP A 87 15.53 -7.57 -2.75
C ASP A 87 14.14 -6.95 -2.82
N LEU A 88 14.05 -5.62 -2.98
CA LEU A 88 12.79 -4.90 -3.04
C LEU A 88 11.98 -5.21 -4.31
N LEU A 89 12.68 -5.48 -5.42
CA LEU A 89 12.07 -5.93 -6.67
C LEU A 89 11.44 -7.31 -6.51
N ASN A 90 12.16 -8.21 -5.85
CA ASN A 90 11.67 -9.56 -5.58
C ASN A 90 10.47 -9.52 -4.63
N LEU A 91 10.53 -8.68 -3.59
CA LEU A 91 9.41 -8.42 -2.71
C LEU A 91 8.19 -7.90 -3.48
N TYR A 92 8.34 -6.87 -4.34
CA TYR A 92 7.20 -6.35 -5.10
C TYR A 92 6.57 -7.40 -6.02
N LYS A 93 7.39 -8.19 -6.73
CA LYS A 93 6.92 -9.29 -7.58
C LYS A 93 6.22 -10.39 -6.78
N GLU A 94 6.71 -10.71 -5.59
CA GLU A 94 6.07 -11.65 -4.68
C GLU A 94 4.70 -11.13 -4.25
N LYS A 95 4.62 -9.86 -3.82
CA LYS A 95 3.38 -9.20 -3.38
C LYS A 95 2.34 -9.09 -4.50
N LEU A 96 2.78 -8.89 -5.76
CA LEU A 96 1.91 -8.91 -6.93
C LEU A 96 1.37 -10.33 -7.24
N GLN A 97 2.23 -11.35 -7.21
CA GLN A 97 1.81 -12.74 -7.47
C GLN A 97 0.85 -13.26 -6.39
N ILE A 98 1.07 -12.84 -5.15
CA ILE A 98 0.17 -13.06 -4.02
C ILE A 98 -1.19 -12.43 -4.33
N SER A 99 -1.24 -11.17 -4.79
CA SER A 99 -2.50 -10.49 -5.14
C SER A 99 -3.32 -11.16 -6.26
N ASP A 100 -2.70 -11.92 -7.18
CA ASP A 100 -3.41 -12.55 -8.30
C ASP A 100 -3.96 -13.96 -7.98
N LYS A 101 -3.50 -14.61 -6.90
CA LYS A 101 -4.00 -15.93 -6.46
C LYS A 101 -4.98 -15.77 -5.28
N ASN A 102 -6.28 -15.84 -5.56
CA ASN A 102 -7.36 -16.07 -4.57
C ASN A 102 -6.98 -17.29 -3.67
N SER A 103 -7.10 -17.39 -2.34
CA SER A 103 -7.97 -16.80 -1.32
C SER A 103 -7.36 -17.03 0.08
N ASN A 104 -7.73 -16.20 1.07
CA ASN A 104 -7.51 -16.36 2.53
C ASN A 104 -6.06 -16.34 3.09
N VAL A 105 -5.07 -16.93 2.43
CA VAL A 105 -3.70 -17.03 2.99
C VAL A 105 -3.01 -15.67 3.08
N ILE A 106 -3.31 -14.77 2.15
CA ILE A 106 -2.73 -13.42 2.08
C ILE A 106 -3.17 -12.57 3.26
N LEU A 107 -4.44 -12.65 3.67
CA LEU A 107 -4.84 -11.94 4.88
C LEU A 107 -4.14 -12.59 6.08
N VAL A 108 -4.21 -13.90 6.24
CA VAL A 108 -3.71 -14.58 7.43
C VAL A 108 -2.20 -14.37 7.62
N VAL A 109 -1.37 -14.57 6.59
CA VAL A 109 0.09 -14.34 6.71
C VAL A 109 0.41 -12.87 7.00
N PHE A 110 -0.35 -11.92 6.44
CA PHE A 110 -0.13 -10.50 6.72
C PHE A 110 -0.68 -10.04 8.08
N PHE A 111 -1.77 -10.62 8.57
CA PHE A 111 -2.34 -10.33 9.90
C PHE A 111 -1.50 -10.98 11.00
N SER A 112 -0.98 -12.19 10.78
CA SER A 112 -0.12 -12.91 11.74
C SER A 112 1.28 -12.31 11.92
N SER A 113 1.75 -11.47 11.00
CA SER A 113 2.98 -10.68 11.18
C SER A 113 2.74 -9.30 11.80
N ILE A 114 1.49 -8.95 12.14
CA ILE A 114 1.10 -7.65 12.73
C ILE A 114 0.75 -7.77 14.22
N ASP A 115 0.58 -8.98 14.77
CA ASP A 115 0.43 -9.18 16.21
C ASP A 115 1.80 -9.28 16.90
N GLU A 116 2.43 -8.13 17.12
CA GLU A 116 3.27 -7.90 18.31
C GLU A 116 2.82 -6.56 18.91
N PRO A 117 2.32 -6.53 20.16
CA PRO A 117 1.71 -5.35 20.75
C PRO A 117 2.78 -4.42 21.27
N LEU A 118 3.10 -3.35 20.55
CA LEU A 118 3.70 -2.18 21.19
C LEU A 118 2.59 -1.39 21.91
N SER A 119 2.13 -1.99 23.01
CA SER A 119 1.78 -1.25 24.21
C SER A 119 3.05 -0.59 24.75
N SER A 120 2.90 0.64 25.24
CA SER A 120 3.88 1.41 26.00
C SER A 120 4.96 2.13 25.18
N THR A 121 4.68 3.37 24.79
CA THR A 121 5.33 4.60 25.31
C THR A 121 5.21 5.72 24.27
N PHE A 122 4.14 6.51 24.34
CA PHE A 122 4.18 7.93 23.96
C PHE A 122 3.02 8.67 24.65
N CYS A 123 2.98 8.53 25.98
CA CYS A 123 2.52 9.60 26.86
C CYS A 123 3.80 10.28 27.35
N LEU A 124 3.80 11.62 27.38
CA LEU A 124 4.86 12.57 27.74
C LEU A 124 5.72 13.09 26.57
N LEU A 125 5.19 14.09 25.86
CA LEU A 125 5.60 15.49 26.07
C LEU A 125 4.50 16.45 25.60
#